data_AF-A0A430BMY4-F1
#
_entry.id   AF-A0A430BMY4-F1
#
_cell.length_a   1.000
_cell.length_b   1.000
_cell.length_c   1.000
_cell.angle_alpha   90.00
_cell.angle_beta   90.00
_cell.angle_gamma   90.00
#
_symmetry.space_group_name_H-M   'P 1'
#
loop_
_entity.id
_entity.type
_entity.pdbx_description
1 polymer ?
#
loop_
_entity_poly.entity_id
_entity_poly.type
_entity_poly.pdbx_seq_one_letter_code
_entity_poly.pdbx_strand_id
1 'polypeptide(L)'
;MLWDNFAEGRWEPAVAGLRRVTCDLTMSGFTADEWEAAKRGVMADLNHRMADMSKVANVDLAKELSHAVADGRYLIPPDELFRYAQSTLPRINVRSGNTWWRHQWGAGVEHFRVEAPELSKVSDPVASIRRAVNEAIAMPRCKVH
;
A
#
# COMPACT_ATOMS: atom_id res chain seq x y z
N MET A 1 2.64 -15.06 -4.71
CA MET A 1 3.04 -15.08 -6.13
C MET A 1 1.88 -14.47 -6.93
N LEU A 2 1.81 -13.14 -7.01
CA LEU A 2 0.70 -12.40 -7.66
C LEU A 2 1.07 -11.92 -9.08
N TRP A 3 2.26 -12.28 -9.54
CA TRP A 3 2.92 -11.67 -10.70
C TRP A 3 3.04 -12.62 -11.91
N ASP A 4 2.56 -13.86 -11.85
CA ASP A 4 2.80 -14.86 -12.92
C ASP A 4 1.57 -15.20 -13.78
N ASN A 5 0.61 -14.29 -13.92
CA ASN A 5 -0.58 -14.53 -14.74
C ASN A 5 -0.68 -13.57 -15.94
N PHE A 6 0.41 -13.51 -16.72
CA PHE A 6 0.52 -12.77 -17.98
C PHE A 6 -0.17 -13.51 -19.14
N ALA A 7 -1.41 -13.95 -18.94
CA ALA A 7 -2.21 -14.42 -20.07
C ALA A 7 -2.66 -13.21 -20.91
N GLU A 8 -2.72 -13.41 -22.23
CA GLU A 8 -3.18 -12.38 -23.17
C GLU A 8 -4.56 -11.84 -22.77
N GLY A 9 -4.72 -10.52 -22.81
CA GLY A 9 -6.00 -9.86 -22.51
C GLY A 9 -6.31 -9.71 -21.02
N ARG A 10 -5.39 -10.05 -20.11
CA ARG A 10 -5.60 -9.90 -18.66
C ARG A 10 -5.34 -8.49 -18.13
N TRP A 11 -4.65 -7.65 -18.90
CA TRP A 11 -4.32 -6.30 -18.45
C TRP A 11 -5.58 -5.42 -18.31
N GLU A 12 -6.52 -5.48 -19.24
CA GLU A 12 -7.77 -4.69 -19.19
C GLU A 12 -8.57 -4.91 -17.90
N PRO A 13 -8.95 -6.16 -17.52
CA PRO A 13 -9.68 -6.38 -16.28
C PRO A 13 -8.85 -6.07 -15.03
N ALA A 14 -7.52 -6.23 -15.08
CA ALA A 14 -6.65 -5.85 -13.97
C ALA A 14 -6.63 -4.33 -13.75
N VAL A 15 -6.53 -3.56 -14.83
CA VAL A 15 -6.58 -2.10 -14.81
C VAL A 15 -7.93 -1.58 -14.34
N ALA A 16 -9.02 -2.15 -14.87
CA ALA A 16 -10.38 -1.85 -14.46
C ALA A 16 -10.63 -2.18 -12.97
N GLY A 17 -10.08 -3.31 -12.50
CA GLY A 17 -10.17 -3.73 -11.10
C GLY A 17 -9.39 -2.81 -10.17
N LEU A 18 -8.15 -2.48 -10.54
CA LEU A 18 -7.31 -1.56 -9.76
C LEU A 18 -7.99 -0.20 -9.63
N ARG A 19 -8.51 0.37 -10.73
CA ARG A 19 -9.18 1.67 -10.68
C ARG A 19 -10.42 1.66 -9.80
N ARG A 20 -11.24 0.59 -9.86
CA ARG A 20 -12.43 0.44 -9.01
C ARG A 20 -12.05 0.42 -7.54
N VAL A 21 -11.12 -0.44 -7.15
CA VAL A 21 -10.64 -0.56 -5.77
C VAL A 21 -10.04 0.77 -5.28
N THR A 22 -9.21 1.41 -6.09
CA THR A 22 -8.64 2.72 -5.74
C THR A 22 -9.73 3.77 -5.56
N CYS A 23 -10.69 3.87 -6.48
CA CYS A 23 -11.82 4.80 -6.35
C CYS A 23 -12.61 4.54 -5.06
N ASP A 24 -12.97 3.29 -4.79
CA ASP A 24 -13.71 2.90 -3.58
C ASP A 24 -12.93 3.27 -2.30
N LEU A 25 -11.63 3.00 -2.26
CA LEU A 25 -10.77 3.34 -1.12
C LEU A 25 -10.61 4.85 -0.92
N THR A 26 -10.57 5.64 -1.99
CA THR A 26 -10.51 7.11 -1.86
C THR A 26 -11.82 7.69 -1.33
N MET A 27 -12.95 7.15 -1.77
CA MET A 27 -14.28 7.63 -1.39
C MET A 27 -14.67 7.14 0.01
N SER A 28 -14.64 5.83 0.22
CA SER A 28 -15.17 5.17 1.41
C SER A 28 -14.11 4.96 2.50
N GLY A 29 -12.83 4.84 2.12
CA GLY A 29 -11.77 4.42 3.04
C GLY A 29 -11.92 2.95 3.47
N PHE A 30 -11.22 2.58 4.53
CA PHE A 30 -11.31 1.25 5.13
C PHE A 30 -12.39 1.19 6.20
N THR A 31 -12.95 0.01 6.40
CA THR A 31 -13.91 -0.31 7.46
C THR A 31 -13.26 -0.32 8.84
N ALA A 32 -14.08 -0.26 9.90
CA ALA A 32 -13.56 -0.35 11.27
C ALA A 32 -12.85 -1.69 11.53
N ASP A 33 -13.40 -2.79 11.01
CA ASP A 33 -12.83 -4.13 11.19
C ASP A 33 -11.48 -4.28 10.50
N GLU A 34 -11.30 -3.69 9.31
CA GLU A 34 -10.01 -3.65 8.61
C GLU A 34 -8.95 -2.86 9.41
N TRP A 35 -9.33 -1.72 9.98
CA TRP A 35 -8.44 -0.97 10.87
C TRP A 35 -8.07 -1.75 12.13
N GLU A 36 -9.02 -2.42 12.77
CA GLU A 36 -8.73 -3.26 13.93
C GLU A 36 -7.87 -4.47 13.58
N ALA A 37 -8.11 -5.11 12.43
CA ALA A 37 -7.28 -6.20 11.93
C ALA A 37 -5.83 -5.73 11.68
N ALA A 38 -5.66 -4.56 11.04
CA ALA A 38 -4.34 -3.98 10.81
C ALA A 38 -3.62 -3.66 12.13
N LYS A 39 -4.31 -3.07 13.12
CA LYS A 39 -3.73 -2.79 14.45
C LYS A 39 -3.28 -4.08 15.15
N ARG A 40 -4.09 -5.12 15.12
CA ARG A 40 -3.71 -6.43 15.68
C ARG A 40 -2.52 -7.05 14.95
N GLY A 41 -2.46 -6.93 13.62
CA GLY A 41 -1.33 -7.40 12.82
C GLY A 41 -0.01 -6.72 13.21
N VAL A 42 -0.03 -5.38 13.32
CA VAL A 42 1.15 -4.60 13.76
C VAL A 42 1.58 -5.01 15.18
N MET A 43 0.63 -5.16 16.10
CA MET A 43 0.92 -5.59 17.47
C MET A 43 1.53 -6.99 17.53
N ALA A 44 1.03 -7.92 16.73
CA ALA A 44 1.54 -9.29 16.66
C ALA A 44 2.97 -9.33 16.08
N ASP A 45 3.22 -8.60 15.00
CA ASP A 45 4.56 -8.49 14.39
C ASP A 45 5.57 -7.90 15.38
N LEU A 46 5.22 -6.79 16.03
CA LEU A 46 6.10 -6.15 17.02
C LEU A 46 6.36 -7.04 18.24
N ASN A 47 5.35 -7.76 18.73
CA ASN A 47 5.53 -8.72 19.82
C ASN A 47 6.49 -9.86 19.43
N HIS A 48 6.39 -10.35 18.20
CA HIS A 48 7.28 -11.39 17.67
C HIS A 48 8.72 -10.88 17.57
N ARG A 49 8.93 -9.70 16.97
CA ARG A 49 10.25 -9.06 16.87
C ARG A 49 10.88 -8.78 18.23
N MET A 50 10.09 -8.35 19.21
CA MET A 50 10.54 -8.17 20.59
C MET A 50 11.02 -9.49 21.20
N ALA A 51 10.27 -10.59 21.02
CA ALA A 51 10.63 -11.90 21.56
C ALA A 51 11.90 -12.49 20.92
N ASP A 52 12.15 -12.18 19.65
CA ASP A 52 13.28 -12.70 18.88
C ASP A 52 14.48 -11.74 18.81
N MET A 53 14.42 -10.59 19.51
CA MET A 53 15.47 -9.56 19.46
C MET A 53 16.87 -10.10 19.78
N SER A 54 17.00 -11.07 20.69
CA SER A 54 18.28 -11.70 21.06
C SER A 54 18.81 -12.71 20.03
N LYS A 55 17.98 -13.08 19.05
CA LYS A 55 18.30 -14.09 18.02
C LYS A 55 18.66 -13.43 16.68
N VAL A 56 18.57 -12.11 16.57
CA VAL A 56 18.91 -11.37 15.35
C VAL A 56 20.41 -11.49 15.10
N ALA A 57 20.79 -11.89 13.88
CA ALA A 57 22.19 -12.00 13.51
C ALA A 57 22.84 -10.60 13.43
N ASN A 58 24.10 -10.49 13.87
CA ASN A 58 24.83 -9.21 13.87
C ASN A 58 24.86 -8.54 12.49
N VAL A 59 24.90 -9.32 11.41
CA VAL A 59 24.90 -8.80 10.04
C VAL A 59 23.58 -8.11 9.68
N ASP A 60 22.44 -8.66 10.12
CA ASP A 60 21.12 -8.09 9.86
C ASP A 60 20.93 -6.81 10.68
N LEU A 61 21.37 -6.83 11.94
CA LEU A 61 21.36 -5.63 12.79
C LEU A 61 22.26 -4.53 12.23
N ALA A 62 23.46 -4.86 11.75
CA ALA A 62 24.37 -3.90 11.13
C ALA A 62 23.75 -3.28 9.86
N LYS A 63 23.03 -4.08 9.06
CA LYS A 63 22.29 -3.60 7.89
C LYS A 63 21.17 -2.63 8.28
N GLU A 64 20.36 -2.98 9.28
CA GLU A 64 19.30 -2.08 9.77
C GLU A 64 19.87 -0.76 10.31
N LEU A 65 20.98 -0.84 11.06
CA LEU A 65 21.67 0.35 11.57
C LEU A 65 22.23 1.20 10.44
N SER A 66 22.86 0.60 9.44
CA SER A 66 23.37 1.32 8.27
C SER A 66 22.27 2.06 7.53
N HIS A 67 21.08 1.44 7.38
CA HIS A 67 19.93 2.11 6.78
C HIS A 67 19.43 3.26 7.65
N ALA A 68 19.31 3.06 8.96
CA ALA A 68 18.89 4.12 9.88
C ALA A 68 19.84 5.33 9.82
N VAL A 69 21.15 5.09 9.82
CA VAL A 69 22.16 6.15 9.71
C VAL A 69 22.08 6.86 8.37
N ALA A 70 21.95 6.13 7.26
CA ALA A 70 21.82 6.71 5.93
C ALA A 70 20.57 7.60 5.79
N ASP A 71 19.47 7.21 6.45
CA ASP A 71 18.22 7.97 6.49
C ASP A 71 18.24 9.12 7.52
N GLY A 72 19.34 9.30 8.28
CA GLY A 72 19.45 10.32 9.33
C GLY A 72 18.52 10.09 10.53
N ARG A 73 18.15 8.83 10.81
CA ARG A 73 17.22 8.44 11.88
C ARG A 73 17.86 7.47 12.88
N TYR A 74 17.28 7.40 14.08
CA TYR A 74 17.65 6.41 15.07
C TYR A 74 17.09 5.03 14.71
N LEU A 75 17.86 3.98 14.98
CA LEU A 75 17.34 2.61 15.02
C LEU A 75 16.65 2.41 16.38
N ILE A 76 15.32 2.35 16.37
CA ILE A 76 14.51 2.15 17.58
C ILE A 76 14.40 0.64 17.84
N PRO A 77 14.71 0.14 19.04
CA PRO A 77 14.67 -1.28 19.32
C PRO A 77 13.21 -1.82 19.31
N PRO A 78 13.00 -3.10 18.96
CA PRO A 78 11.65 -3.68 18.85
C PRO A 78 10.78 -3.57 20.12
N ASP A 79 11.37 -3.66 21.32
CA ASP A 79 10.62 -3.54 22.59
C ASP A 79 10.07 -2.12 22.80
N GLU A 80 10.83 -1.10 22.41
CA GLU A 80 10.42 0.30 22.49
C GLU A 80 9.33 0.60 21.46
N LEU A 81 9.48 0.10 20.24
CA LEU A 81 8.43 0.18 19.21
C LEU A 81 7.13 -0.51 19.68
N PHE A 82 7.23 -1.68 20.31
CA PHE A 82 6.09 -2.39 20.85
C PHE A 82 5.38 -1.58 21.95
N ARG A 83 6.12 -1.05 22.93
CA ARG A 83 5.56 -0.20 24.00
C ARG A 83 4.91 1.07 23.41
N TYR A 84 5.55 1.69 22.44
CA TYR A 84 4.99 2.85 21.75
C TYR A 84 3.68 2.51 21.05
N ALA A 85 3.64 1.40 20.31
CA ALA A 85 2.45 0.93 19.60
C ALA A 85 1.28 0.63 20.55
N GLN A 86 1.54 0.00 21.70
CA GLN A 86 0.52 -0.23 22.74
C GLN A 86 -0.17 1.05 23.19
N SER A 87 0.57 2.14 23.32
CA SER A 87 0.03 3.42 23.77
C SER A 87 -0.67 4.22 22.65
N THR A 88 -0.24 4.03 21.41
CA THR A 88 -0.62 4.89 20.28
C THR A 88 -1.72 4.28 19.42
N LEU A 89 -1.63 2.99 19.08
CA LEU A 89 -2.60 2.34 18.18
C LEU A 89 -4.05 2.42 18.68
N PRO A 90 -4.35 2.27 20.00
CA PRO A 90 -5.73 2.41 20.49
C PRO A 90 -6.33 3.81 20.25
N ARG A 91 -5.49 4.84 20.12
CA ARG A 91 -5.93 6.23 19.86
C ARG A 91 -6.27 6.47 18.39
N ILE A 92 -5.90 5.56 17.50
CA ILE A 92 -6.23 5.63 16.08
C ILE A 92 -7.60 4.97 15.87
N ASN A 93 -8.59 5.80 15.56
CA ASN A 93 -9.93 5.35 15.18
C ASN A 93 -10.10 5.37 13.67
N VAL A 94 -11.16 4.71 13.18
CA VAL A 94 -11.46 4.60 11.74
C VAL A 94 -11.54 5.96 11.05
N ARG A 95 -12.05 6.99 11.72
CA ARG A 95 -12.18 8.32 11.15
C ARG A 95 -10.81 8.96 10.95
N SER A 96 -9.96 9.01 11.98
CA SER A 96 -8.63 9.60 11.87
C SER A 96 -7.73 8.82 10.90
N GLY A 97 -7.81 7.49 10.91
CA GLY A 97 -7.11 6.63 9.96
C GLY A 97 -7.52 6.91 8.51
N ASN A 98 -8.82 6.96 8.21
CA ASN A 98 -9.30 7.24 6.86
C ASN A 98 -9.02 8.69 6.41
N THR A 99 -8.99 9.66 7.33
CA THR A 99 -8.55 11.03 7.02
C THR A 99 -7.07 11.04 6.62
N TRP A 100 -6.21 10.37 7.39
CA TRP A 100 -4.80 10.24 7.07
C TRP A 100 -4.61 9.55 5.71
N TRP A 101 -5.30 8.43 5.46
CA TRP A 101 -5.23 7.70 4.20
C TRP A 101 -5.57 8.58 2.98
N ARG A 102 -6.70 9.30 3.04
CA ARG A 102 -7.11 10.21 1.96
C ARG A 102 -6.11 11.34 1.75
N HIS A 103 -5.50 11.85 2.82
CA HIS A 103 -4.45 12.86 2.72
C HIS A 103 -3.19 12.31 2.03
N GLN A 104 -2.75 11.09 2.39
CA GLN A 104 -1.63 10.43 1.73
C GLN A 104 -1.91 10.22 0.23
N TRP A 105 -3.11 9.76 -0.10
CA TRP A 105 -3.49 9.53 -1.49
C TRP A 105 -3.58 10.82 -2.31
N GLY A 106 -4.18 11.87 -1.73
CA GLY A 106 -4.35 13.16 -2.40
C GLY A 106 -3.07 14.01 -2.53
N ALA A 107 -2.00 13.66 -1.82
CA ALA A 107 -0.73 14.39 -1.84
C ALA A 107 0.17 14.00 -3.03
N GLY A 108 -0.10 12.88 -3.71
CA GLY A 108 0.71 12.37 -4.80
C GLY A 108 0.18 12.73 -6.19
N VAL A 109 1.05 12.58 -7.20
CA VAL A 109 0.64 12.55 -8.62
C VAL A 109 0.31 11.10 -8.96
N GLU A 110 -0.87 10.85 -9.53
CA GLU A 110 -1.25 9.51 -9.95
C GLU A 110 -0.44 9.06 -11.16
N HIS A 111 0.23 7.91 -11.03
CA HIS A 111 0.92 7.24 -12.12
C HIS A 111 0.33 5.85 -12.33
N PHE A 112 0.00 5.54 -13.59
CA PHE A 112 -0.54 4.26 -13.98
C PHE A 112 0.40 3.58 -14.98
N ARG A 113 0.89 2.38 -14.65
CA ARG A 113 1.81 1.61 -15.50
C ARG A 113 1.20 0.25 -15.82
N VAL A 114 1.20 -0.10 -17.11
CA VAL A 114 0.82 -1.42 -17.60
C VAL A 114 2.00 -2.02 -18.34
N GLU A 115 2.34 -3.26 -17.99
CA GLU A 115 3.34 -4.06 -18.68
C GLU A 115 2.64 -5.26 -19.30
N ALA A 116 2.38 -5.21 -20.60
CA ALA A 116 1.67 -6.24 -21.35
C ALA A 116 2.22 -6.31 -22.78
N PRO A 117 2.76 -7.45 -23.24
CA PRO A 117 3.35 -7.58 -24.57
C PRO A 117 2.39 -7.15 -25.70
N GLU A 118 1.10 -7.38 -25.56
CA GLU A 118 0.07 -7.03 -26.55
C GLU A 118 -0.05 -5.51 -26.79
N LEU A 119 0.31 -4.66 -25.82
CA LEU A 119 0.31 -3.21 -25.99
C LEU A 119 1.34 -2.74 -27.02
N SER A 120 2.39 -3.53 -27.29
CA SER A 120 3.36 -3.21 -28.36
C SER A 120 2.74 -3.19 -29.76
N LYS A 121 1.57 -3.83 -29.94
CA LYS A 121 0.84 -3.91 -31.21
C LYS A 121 -0.26 -2.85 -31.35
N VAL A 122 -0.48 -2.03 -30.31
CA VAL A 122 -1.52 -1.00 -30.27
C VAL A 122 -0.93 0.34 -30.69
N SER A 123 -1.57 1.04 -31.62
CA SER A 123 -1.07 2.33 -32.15
C SER A 123 -0.97 3.43 -31.09
N ASP A 124 -1.89 3.44 -30.12
CA ASP A 124 -1.85 4.32 -28.96
C ASP A 124 -2.17 3.53 -27.67
N PRO A 125 -1.14 2.98 -27.02
CA PRO A 125 -1.29 2.23 -25.79
C PRO A 125 -1.85 3.07 -24.64
N VAL A 126 -1.47 4.35 -24.57
CA VAL A 126 -1.89 5.26 -23.49
C VAL A 126 -3.39 5.53 -23.58
N ALA A 127 -3.89 5.86 -24.77
CA ALA A 127 -5.33 6.06 -24.97
C ALA A 127 -6.13 4.77 -24.71
N SER A 128 -5.57 3.62 -25.06
CA SER A 128 -6.22 2.32 -24.82
C SER A 128 -6.31 1.99 -23.33
N ILE A 129 -5.23 2.23 -22.58
CA ILE A 129 -5.23 2.09 -21.12
C ILE A 129 -6.22 3.09 -20.48
N ARG A 130 -6.15 4.37 -20.86
CA ARG A 130 -7.04 5.41 -20.30
C ARG A 130 -8.51 5.06 -20.53
N ARG A 131 -8.85 4.54 -21.70
CA ARG A 131 -10.20 4.06 -22.02
C ARG A 131 -10.62 2.90 -21.11
N ALA A 132 -9.79 1.86 -20.99
CA ALA A 132 -10.07 0.73 -20.10
C ALA A 132 -10.27 1.15 -18.63
N VAL A 133 -9.45 2.09 -18.15
CA VAL A 133 -9.58 2.70 -16.80
C VAL A 133 -10.92 3.43 -16.66
N ASN A 134 -11.29 4.26 -17.64
CA ASN A 134 -12.43 5.16 -17.57
C ASN A 134 -13.78 4.46 -17.81
N GLU A 135 -13.81 3.41 -18.63
CA GLU A 135 -15.00 2.59 -18.87
C GLU A 135 -15.38 1.78 -17.62
N ALA A 136 -14.40 1.41 -16.80
CA ALA A 136 -14.63 0.69 -15.55
C ALA A 136 -15.31 1.53 -14.44
N ILE A 137 -15.44 2.85 -14.64
CA ILE A 137 -15.83 3.80 -13.61
C ILE A 137 -16.98 4.70 -14.10
N ALA A 138 -18.14 4.57 -13.44
CA ALA A 138 -19.27 5.46 -13.68
C ALA A 138 -19.06 6.87 -13.07
N MET A 139 -18.32 6.97 -11.95
CA MET A 139 -18.16 8.21 -11.20
C MET A 139 -17.16 9.17 -11.87
N PRO A 140 -17.56 10.39 -12.27
CA PRO A 140 -16.67 11.33 -12.97
C PRO A 140 -15.41 11.71 -12.19
N ARG A 141 -15.52 11.83 -10.86
CA ARG A 141 -14.38 12.17 -9.97
C ARG A 141 -13.28 11.11 -9.93
N CYS A 142 -13.59 9.89 -10.36
CA CYS A 142 -12.66 8.78 -10.45
C CYS A 142 -12.25 8.48 -11.89
N LYS A 143 -12.47 9.38 -12.85
CA LYS A 143 -11.91 9.24 -14.20
C LYS A 143 -10.49 9.81 -14.27
N VAL A 144 -9.67 9.22 -15.13
CA VAL A 144 -8.31 9.69 -15.43
C VAL A 144 -8.36 10.57 -16.68
N HIS A 145 -7.72 11.73 -16.60
CA HIS A 145 -7.68 12.72 -17.67
C HIS A 145 -6.53 12.52 -18.66
#